data_AF-A0A532BRD2-F1
#
_entry.id   AF-A0A532BRD2-F1
#
_cell.length_a   1.000
_cell.length_b   1.000
_cell.length_c   1.000
_cell.angle_alpha   90.00
_cell.angle_beta   90.00
_cell.angle_gamma   90.00
#
_symmetry.space_group_name_H-M   'P 1'
#
loop_
_entity.id
_entity.type
_entity.pdbx_description
1 polymer ?
#
loop_
_entity_poly.entity_id
_entity_poly.type
_entity_poly.pdbx_seq_one_letter_code
_entity_poly.pdbx_strand_id
1 'polypeptide(L)'
;MIGRQPDENPAGIHLPLDPLPGHTSRGRLERVLRRGEFAVTTELNPPDSADPEDVYNRARIFDGWVDAINAVDASGANCHMSSVGICALLTRMGYAPIMQIACRDRNRIAIQGDVLGGAAMGVANMLCLTGDGVQAGDQPGAK
;
A
#
# COMPACT_ATOMS: atom_id res chain seq x y z
N MET A 1 17.98 12.04 -0.65
CA MET A 1 18.11 11.04 -1.74
C MET A 1 18.03 9.69 -1.06
N ILE A 2 16.97 8.93 -1.30
CA ILE A 2 16.87 7.53 -0.87
C ILE A 2 18.08 6.83 -1.49
N GLY A 3 18.91 6.18 -0.68
CA GLY A 3 20.01 5.36 -1.23
C GLY A 3 19.40 4.33 -2.15
N ARG A 4 19.88 4.25 -3.41
CA ARG A 4 19.31 3.42 -4.48
C ARG A 4 19.00 2.02 -3.95
N GLN A 5 17.72 1.70 -3.75
CA GLN A 5 17.33 0.36 -3.32
C GLN A 5 17.53 -0.60 -4.50
N PRO A 6 17.91 -1.87 -4.24
CA PRO A 6 17.76 -2.90 -5.25
C PRO A 6 16.30 -2.92 -5.70
N ASP A 7 16.05 -3.19 -6.99
CA ASP A 7 14.70 -3.17 -7.58
C ASP A 7 14.01 -1.78 -7.61
N GLU A 8 14.68 -0.85 -8.29
CA GLU A 8 14.10 0.41 -8.77
C GLU A 8 14.07 0.41 -10.31
N ASN A 9 13.01 0.95 -10.91
CA ASN A 9 12.96 1.09 -12.36
C ASN A 9 13.90 2.23 -12.80
N PRO A 10 14.86 1.98 -13.71
CA PRO A 10 15.85 2.97 -14.13
C PRO A 10 15.25 4.18 -14.88
N ALA A 11 14.06 4.04 -15.46
CA ALA A 11 13.36 5.13 -16.14
C ALA A 11 12.58 6.04 -15.17
N GLY A 12 12.37 5.60 -13.91
CA GLY A 12 11.69 6.38 -12.89
C GLY A 12 11.19 5.53 -11.74
N ILE A 13 11.37 6.01 -10.51
CA ILE A 13 11.09 5.26 -9.27
C ILE A 13 9.61 4.83 -9.12
N HIS A 14 8.69 5.54 -9.74
CA HIS A 14 7.25 5.28 -9.67
C HIS A 14 6.75 4.31 -10.75
N LEU A 15 7.63 3.88 -11.67
CA LEU A 15 7.26 3.00 -12.76
C LEU A 15 7.34 1.53 -12.32
N PRO A 16 6.45 0.65 -12.82
CA PRO A 16 6.53 -0.77 -12.55
C PRO A 16 7.88 -1.36 -12.98
N LEU A 17 8.40 -2.34 -12.25
CA LEU A 17 9.64 -3.00 -12.62
C LEU A 17 9.48 -3.85 -13.89
N ASP A 18 10.59 -4.14 -14.57
CA ASP A 18 10.57 -5.04 -15.71
C ASP A 18 10.07 -6.44 -15.33
N PRO A 19 9.36 -7.15 -16.23
CA PRO A 19 8.97 -8.53 -15.98
C PRO A 19 10.22 -9.41 -15.82
N LEU A 20 10.19 -10.32 -14.84
CA LEU A 20 11.22 -11.34 -14.64
C LEU A 20 10.63 -12.75 -14.82
N PRO A 21 11.38 -13.70 -15.41
CA PRO A 21 10.94 -15.09 -15.46
C PRO A 21 10.57 -15.63 -14.08
N GLY A 22 9.47 -16.38 -14.01
CA GLY A 22 8.97 -16.97 -12.76
C GLY A 22 8.33 -15.98 -11.78
N HIS A 23 8.24 -14.68 -12.11
CA HIS A 23 7.53 -13.68 -11.30
C HIS A 23 6.15 -13.39 -11.90
N THR A 24 5.15 -13.18 -11.05
CA THR A 24 3.77 -12.88 -11.47
C THR A 24 3.44 -11.39 -11.40
N SER A 25 4.22 -10.62 -10.63
CA SER A 25 4.07 -9.19 -10.45
C SER A 25 5.25 -8.41 -11.03
N ARG A 26 5.08 -7.09 -11.11
CA ARG A 26 6.14 -6.12 -11.42
C ARG A 26 6.57 -5.33 -10.16
N GLY A 27 6.36 -5.91 -8.98
CA GLY A 27 6.62 -5.28 -7.68
C GLY A 27 7.93 -5.74 -7.02
N ARG A 28 8.49 -4.88 -6.16
CA ARG A 28 9.72 -5.15 -5.40
C ARG A 28 9.56 -6.32 -4.41
N LEU A 29 8.45 -6.37 -3.68
CA LEU A 29 8.24 -7.34 -2.61
C LEU A 29 8.31 -8.80 -3.09
N GLU A 30 7.70 -9.13 -4.23
CA GLU A 30 7.79 -10.49 -4.78
C GLU A 30 9.26 -10.88 -5.08
N ARG A 31 10.05 -9.94 -5.60
CA ARG A 31 11.46 -10.20 -5.93
C ARG A 31 12.28 -10.49 -4.68
N VAL A 32 12.11 -9.69 -3.62
CA VAL A 32 12.75 -9.92 -2.31
C VAL A 32 12.40 -11.32 -1.78
N LEU A 33 11.11 -11.66 -1.75
CA LEU A 33 10.64 -12.96 -1.26
C LEU A 33 11.16 -14.13 -2.10
N ARG A 34 11.19 -14.00 -3.43
CA ARG A 34 11.68 -15.05 -4.33
C ARG A 34 13.19 -15.24 -4.30
N ARG A 35 13.96 -14.20 -3.98
CA ARG A 35 15.41 -14.32 -3.74
C ARG A 35 15.72 -15.04 -2.41
N GLY A 36 14.71 -15.28 -1.57
CA GLY A 36 14.91 -15.89 -0.24
C GLY A 36 15.54 -14.93 0.76
N GLU A 37 15.44 -13.62 0.50
CA GLU A 37 15.92 -12.57 1.39
C GLU A 37 14.97 -12.40 2.58
N PHE A 38 15.51 -11.89 3.69
CA PHE A 38 14.68 -11.53 4.85
C PHE A 38 13.94 -10.23 4.56
N ALA A 39 12.64 -10.32 4.27
CA ALA A 39 11.81 -9.16 3.95
C ALA A 39 11.44 -8.35 5.20
N VAL A 40 11.72 -7.05 5.18
CA VAL A 40 11.33 -6.09 6.22
C VAL A 40 10.18 -5.24 5.69
N THR A 41 9.04 -5.29 6.38
CA THR A 41 7.88 -4.45 6.06
C THR A 41 7.51 -3.57 7.25
N THR A 42 6.86 -2.45 6.97
CA THR A 42 6.28 -1.57 7.98
C THR A 42 4.80 -1.35 7.70
N GLU A 43 4.13 -0.68 8.63
CA GLU A 43 2.74 -0.29 8.52
C GLU A 43 2.62 1.24 8.62
N LEU A 44 1.87 1.83 7.69
CA LEU A 44 1.57 3.26 7.69
C LEU A 44 0.08 3.45 7.96
N ASN A 45 -0.20 3.96 9.16
CA ASN A 45 -1.55 4.35 9.54
C ASN A 45 -2.03 5.55 8.70
N PRO A 46 -3.30 5.55 8.26
CA PRO A 46 -3.82 6.59 7.40
C PRO A 46 -3.91 7.92 8.15
N PRO A 47 -3.70 9.07 7.49
CA PRO A 47 -3.96 10.37 8.11
C PRO A 47 -5.45 10.74 8.08
N ASP A 48 -5.88 11.50 9.08
CA ASP A 48 -7.17 12.22 9.14
C ASP A 48 -7.08 13.54 8.35
N SER A 49 -6.66 13.45 7.10
CA SER A 49 -6.31 14.62 6.28
C SER A 49 -6.39 14.30 4.80
N ALA A 50 -6.63 15.34 4.00
CA ALA A 50 -6.57 15.28 2.54
C ALA A 50 -5.20 15.74 2.00
N ASP A 51 -4.29 16.21 2.85
CA ASP A 51 -2.96 16.66 2.45
C ASP A 51 -2.04 15.46 2.16
N PRO A 52 -1.53 15.30 0.93
CA PRO A 52 -0.59 14.23 0.61
C PRO A 52 0.73 14.32 1.38
N GLU A 53 1.16 15.51 1.83
CA GLU A 53 2.39 15.63 2.61
C GLU A 53 2.33 14.89 3.95
N ASP A 54 1.14 14.67 4.52
CA ASP A 54 0.99 13.87 5.74
C ASP A 54 1.41 12.41 5.50
N VAL A 55 1.08 11.84 4.34
CA VAL A 55 1.54 10.51 3.94
C VAL A 55 3.03 10.51 3.66
N TYR A 56 3.51 11.51 2.92
CA TYR A 56 4.92 11.58 2.53
C TYR A 56 5.85 11.73 3.74
N ASN A 57 5.51 12.59 4.69
CA ASN A 57 6.26 12.78 5.93
C ASN A 57 6.30 11.51 6.78
N ARG A 58 5.17 10.79 6.89
CA ARG A 58 5.10 9.49 7.57
C ARG A 58 5.89 8.39 6.86
N ALA A 59 6.01 8.44 5.54
CA ALA A 59 6.72 7.42 4.77
C ALA A 59 8.24 7.61 4.78
N ARG A 60 8.72 8.87 4.69
CA ARG A 60 10.16 9.23 4.59
C ARG A 60 11.03 8.65 5.70
N ILE A 61 10.49 8.43 6.91
CA ILE A 61 11.26 7.84 8.01
C ILE A 61 11.70 6.39 7.73
N PHE A 62 11.08 5.73 6.76
CA PHE A 62 11.38 4.35 6.37
C PHE A 62 12.34 4.25 5.18
N ASP A 63 12.88 5.38 4.69
CA ASP A 63 13.80 5.43 3.55
C ASP A 63 15.03 4.54 3.78
N GLY A 64 15.21 3.54 2.92
CA GLY A 64 16.34 2.61 2.99
C GLY A 64 16.22 1.51 4.05
N TRP A 65 15.12 1.44 4.80
CA TRP A 65 14.94 0.47 5.89
C TRP A 65 13.93 -0.64 5.59
N VAL A 66 12.99 -0.41 4.68
CA VAL A 66 11.87 -1.33 4.40
C VAL A 66 11.81 -1.71 2.92
N ASP A 67 11.38 -2.94 2.67
CA ASP A 67 11.14 -3.50 1.34
C ASP A 67 9.73 -3.18 0.83
N ALA A 68 8.76 -3.02 1.75
CA ALA A 68 7.39 -2.68 1.44
C ALA A 68 6.68 -1.98 2.61
N ILE A 69 5.64 -1.21 2.30
CA ILE A 69 4.82 -0.48 3.26
C ILE A 69 3.38 -0.96 3.16
N ASN A 70 2.82 -1.48 4.25
CA ASN A 70 1.40 -1.74 4.36
C ASN A 70 0.63 -0.41 4.52
N ALA A 71 -0.26 -0.12 3.57
CA ALA A 71 -1.21 0.98 3.68
C ALA A 71 -2.47 0.45 4.38
N VAL A 72 -2.70 0.90 5.60
CA VAL A 72 -3.80 0.38 6.44
C VAL A 72 -5.14 0.83 5.90
N ASP A 73 -6.11 -0.09 5.94
CA ASP A 73 -7.49 0.18 5.54
C ASP A 73 -8.41 0.30 6.77
N ALA A 74 -8.80 1.53 7.09
CA ALA A 74 -9.84 1.87 8.07
C ALA A 74 -9.68 1.21 9.46
N SER A 75 -8.52 1.42 10.11
CA SER A 75 -8.32 1.03 11.51
C SER A 75 -9.39 1.67 12.40
N GLY A 76 -10.10 0.87 13.21
CA GLY A 76 -11.00 1.39 14.23
C GLY A 76 -12.23 2.14 13.71
N ALA A 77 -12.65 1.91 12.46
CA ALA A 77 -13.90 2.46 11.89
C ALA A 77 -14.08 4.00 11.99
N ASN A 78 -12.99 4.77 11.90
CA ASN A 78 -13.02 6.23 11.71
C ASN A 78 -12.76 6.60 10.23
N CYS A 79 -13.14 7.83 9.85
CA CYS A 79 -12.93 8.35 8.49
C CYS A 79 -11.46 8.77 8.29
N HIS A 80 -10.72 8.01 7.48
CA HIS A 80 -9.33 8.30 7.14
C HIS A 80 -9.12 8.30 5.62
N MET A 81 -7.97 8.80 5.15
CA MET A 81 -7.56 8.59 3.76
C MET A 81 -7.60 7.10 3.41
N SER A 82 -8.23 6.74 2.29
CA SER A 82 -8.39 5.34 1.89
C SER A 82 -7.05 4.68 1.58
N SER A 83 -6.94 3.37 1.85
CA SER A 83 -5.76 2.55 1.54
C SER A 83 -5.33 2.69 0.07
N VAL A 84 -6.29 2.72 -0.87
CA VAL A 84 -6.02 2.93 -2.30
C VAL A 84 -5.41 4.31 -2.59
N GLY A 85 -5.86 5.37 -1.90
CA GLY A 85 -5.30 6.71 -2.00
C GLY A 85 -3.88 6.79 -1.45
N ILE A 86 -3.64 6.17 -0.29
CA ILE A 86 -2.29 6.08 0.30
C ILE A 86 -1.35 5.32 -0.62
N CYS A 87 -1.77 4.19 -1.18
CA CYS A 87 -0.98 3.43 -2.13
C CYS A 87 -0.60 4.24 -3.37
N ALA A 88 -1.53 5.04 -3.91
CA ALA A 88 -1.26 5.94 -5.03
C ALA A 88 -0.12 6.91 -4.74
N LEU A 89 -0.12 7.49 -3.53
CA LEU A 89 0.89 8.42 -3.05
C LEU A 89 2.24 7.71 -2.81
N LEU A 90 2.23 6.53 -2.19
CA LEU A 90 3.42 5.74 -1.92
C LEU A 90 4.10 5.25 -3.20
N THR A 91 3.34 4.81 -4.22
CA THR A 91 3.92 4.42 -5.51
C THR A 91 4.62 5.61 -6.19
N ARG A 92 4.06 6.82 -6.11
CA ARG A 92 4.71 8.03 -6.67
C ARG A 92 6.06 8.34 -6.01
N MET A 93 6.22 7.96 -4.74
CA MET A 93 7.49 8.06 -4.02
C MET A 93 8.46 6.89 -4.29
N GLY A 94 8.04 5.87 -5.05
CA GLY A 94 8.86 4.70 -5.38
C GLY A 94 8.92 3.62 -4.29
N TYR A 95 8.03 3.68 -3.30
CA TYR A 95 7.83 2.56 -2.38
C TYR A 95 7.06 1.44 -3.07
N ALA A 96 7.19 0.23 -2.52
CA ALA A 96 6.33 -0.89 -2.84
C ALA A 96 5.17 -0.97 -1.82
N PRO A 97 3.98 -0.43 -2.14
CA PRO A 97 2.85 -0.54 -1.23
C PRO A 97 2.27 -1.97 -1.21
N ILE A 98 1.75 -2.33 -0.05
CA ILE A 98 0.81 -3.45 0.15
C ILE A 98 -0.53 -2.81 0.52
N MET A 99 -1.49 -2.91 -0.39
CA MET A 99 -2.81 -2.33 -0.18
C MET A 99 -3.61 -3.26 0.73
N GLN A 100 -3.91 -2.81 1.95
CA GLN A 100 -4.89 -3.52 2.76
C GLN A 100 -6.29 -3.31 2.20
N ILE A 101 -7.09 -4.36 2.26
CA ILE A 101 -8.51 -4.36 1.86
C ILE A 101 -9.29 -4.97 3.01
N ALA A 102 -10.00 -4.14 3.77
CA ALA A 102 -10.95 -4.57 4.78
C ALA A 102 -12.35 -4.67 4.15
N CYS A 103 -12.94 -5.87 4.17
CA CYS A 103 -14.21 -6.13 3.47
C CYS A 103 -15.46 -5.59 4.17
N ARG A 104 -15.36 -5.15 5.43
CA ARG A 104 -16.48 -4.79 6.31
C ARG A 104 -17.39 -3.71 5.72
N ASP A 105 -16.81 -2.63 5.22
CA ASP A 105 -17.51 -1.39 4.87
C ASP A 105 -17.63 -1.20 3.35
N ARG A 106 -17.40 -2.26 2.56
CA ARG A 106 -17.40 -2.19 1.09
C ARG A 106 -18.19 -3.33 0.47
N ASN A 107 -18.98 -3.00 -0.54
CA ASN A 107 -19.57 -4.02 -1.39
C ASN A 107 -18.53 -4.58 -2.39
N ARG A 108 -18.87 -5.71 -3.02
CA ARG A 108 -17.97 -6.39 -3.97
C ARG A 108 -17.52 -5.51 -5.13
N ILE A 109 -18.38 -4.62 -5.63
CA ILE A 109 -18.05 -3.74 -6.77
C ILE A 109 -17.01 -2.70 -6.33
N ALA A 110 -17.18 -2.12 -5.14
CA ALA A 110 -16.20 -1.20 -4.57
C ALA A 110 -14.83 -1.86 -4.40
N ILE A 111 -14.78 -3.06 -3.82
CA ILE A 111 -13.52 -3.83 -3.68
C ILE A 111 -12.87 -4.09 -5.04
N GLN A 112 -13.65 -4.53 -6.04
CA GLN A 112 -13.12 -4.76 -7.39
C GLN A 112 -12.60 -3.48 -8.03
N GLY A 113 -13.31 -2.36 -7.85
CA GLY A 113 -12.89 -1.04 -8.31
C GLY A 113 -11.56 -0.62 -7.69
N ASP A 114 -11.40 -0.79 -6.38
CA ASP A 114 -10.16 -0.47 -5.66
C ASP A 114 -8.99 -1.35 -6.11
N VAL A 115 -9.22 -2.65 -6.31
CA VAL A 115 -8.19 -3.58 -6.83
C VAL A 115 -7.73 -3.14 -8.23
N LEU A 116 -8.66 -2.83 -9.14
CA LEU A 116 -8.34 -2.36 -10.47
C LEU A 116 -7.62 -1.01 -10.44
N GLY A 117 -8.10 -0.07 -9.62
CA GLY A 117 -7.49 1.25 -9.43
C GLY A 117 -6.08 1.16 -8.86
N GLY A 118 -5.89 0.38 -7.79
CA GLY A 118 -4.58 0.11 -7.19
C GLY A 118 -3.61 -0.47 -8.20
N ALA A 119 -4.01 -1.52 -8.93
CA ALA A 119 -3.18 -2.13 -9.96
C ALA A 119 -2.80 -1.12 -11.06
N ALA A 120 -3.73 -0.30 -11.52
CA ALA A 120 -3.47 0.76 -12.51
C ALA A 120 -2.48 1.83 -12.00
N MET A 121 -2.45 2.05 -10.69
CA MET A 121 -1.51 2.96 -10.02
C MET A 121 -0.18 2.30 -9.64
N GLY A 122 0.07 1.05 -10.08
CA GLY A 122 1.33 0.34 -9.86
C GLY A 122 1.40 -0.49 -8.57
N VAL A 123 0.29 -0.64 -7.84
CA VAL A 123 0.22 -1.54 -6.69
C VAL A 123 0.30 -2.99 -7.17
N ALA A 124 1.24 -3.74 -6.60
CA ALA A 124 1.48 -5.14 -6.95
C ALA A 124 1.15 -6.13 -5.82
N ASN A 125 0.82 -5.63 -4.63
CA ASN A 125 0.62 -6.44 -3.43
C ASN A 125 -0.68 -6.06 -2.73
N MET A 126 -1.44 -7.06 -2.31
CA MET A 126 -2.73 -6.90 -1.62
C MET A 126 -2.72 -7.71 -0.34
N LEU A 127 -3.27 -7.15 0.74
CA LEU A 127 -3.51 -7.84 2.00
C LEU A 127 -5.02 -7.82 2.31
N CYS A 128 -5.68 -8.95 2.12
CA CYS A 128 -7.12 -9.09 2.32
C CYS A 128 -7.43 -9.43 3.79
N LEU A 129 -8.26 -8.61 4.42
CA LEU A 129 -8.61 -8.72 5.83
C LEU A 129 -10.14 -8.76 6.01
N THR A 130 -10.60 -9.41 7.08
CA THR A 130 -12.01 -9.37 7.47
C THR A 130 -12.43 -7.95 7.88
N GLY A 131 -11.53 -7.21 8.53
CA GLY A 131 -11.79 -5.94 9.22
C GLY A 131 -12.20 -6.15 10.68
N ASP A 132 -12.11 -5.10 11.49
CA ASP A 132 -12.60 -5.06 12.88
C ASP A 132 -14.15 -5.12 12.94
N GLY A 133 -14.74 -5.14 14.14
CA GLY A 133 -16.19 -4.92 14.29
C GLY A 133 -16.54 -3.42 14.25
N VAL A 134 -17.69 -3.02 13.69
CA VAL A 134 -18.18 -1.61 13.70
C VAL A 134 -18.31 -1.03 15.12
N GLN A 135 -18.44 -1.90 16.11
CA GLN A 135 -18.48 -1.56 17.54
C GLN A 135 -17.16 -0.97 18.06
N ALA A 136 -16.06 -1.12 17.31
CA ALA A 136 -14.73 -0.65 17.68
C ALA A 136 -14.44 0.81 17.26
N GLY A 137 -15.37 1.48 16.56
CA GLY A 137 -15.16 2.84 16.05
C GLY A 137 -16.16 3.90 16.46
N ASP A 138 -15.94 5.12 15.98
CA ASP A 138 -16.69 6.33 16.32
C ASP A 138 -17.94 6.58 15.46
N GLN A 139 -18.09 5.84 14.35
CA GLN A 139 -19.25 5.91 13.45
C GLN A 139 -20.14 4.64 13.52
N PRO A 140 -20.86 4.39 14.62
CA PRO A 140 -21.67 3.18 14.80
C PRO A 140 -22.86 3.05 13.82
N GLY A 141 -23.17 4.11 13.05
CA GLY A 141 -24.23 4.13 12.04
C GLY A 141 -23.76 3.92 10.59
N ALA A 142 -22.46 3.78 10.34
CA ALA A 142 -21.93 3.57 9.00
C ALA A 142 -22.37 2.20 8.44
N LYS A 143 -22.98 2.21 7.24
CA LYS A 143 -23.37 1.05 6.44
C LYS A 143 -23.13 1.33 4.97
#